data_AF-A0A2K2REV9-F1
#
_entry.id   AF-A0A2K2REV9-F1
#
_cell.length_a   1.000
_cell.length_b   1.000
_cell.length_c   1.000
_cell.angle_alpha   90.00
_cell.angle_beta   90.00
_cell.angle_gamma   90.00
#
_symmetry.space_group_name_H-M   'P 1'
#
loop_
_entity.id
_entity.type
_entity.pdbx_description
1 polymer ?
#
loop_
_entity_poly.entity_id
_entity_poly.type
_entity_poly.pdbx_seq_one_letter_code
_entity_poly.pdbx_strand_id
1 'polypeptide(L)'
;MAVDPPEAVLQELGDQKPGEPFVMLNLLRFAPDGRTSYEEYSRRAAVFLRRHGGELLYAGDGDTPLVAGQGQAWDAVLLVRYPSREAFVRMVTDPGYREITRLRSRALTEAVLQPTTPWTRHAS
;
A
#
# COMPACT_ATOMS: atom_id res chain seq x y z
N MET A 1 11.51 -6.81 9.87
CA MET A 1 10.34 -7.49 9.28
C MET A 1 10.19 -7.06 7.83
N ALA A 2 9.26 -7.64 7.07
CA ALA A 2 9.08 -7.27 5.67
C ALA A 2 8.51 -5.85 5.55
N VAL A 3 9.12 -5.03 4.68
CA VAL A 3 8.67 -3.66 4.37
C VAL A 3 8.33 -3.56 2.90
N ASP A 4 9.26 -3.98 2.03
CA ASP A 4 9.07 -4.02 0.59
C ASP A 4 8.84 -5.46 0.11
N PRO A 5 7.90 -5.69 -0.83
CA PRO A 5 7.69 -7.01 -1.41
C PRO A 5 8.90 -7.42 -2.28
N PRO A 6 9.31 -8.70 -2.26
CA PRO A 6 10.29 -9.21 -3.22
C PRO A 6 9.80 -9.06 -4.67
N GLU A 7 10.73 -8.91 -5.61
CA GLU A 7 10.39 -8.75 -7.03
C GLU A 7 9.59 -9.93 -7.59
N ALA A 8 9.89 -11.16 -7.17
CA ALA A 8 9.13 -12.35 -7.56
C ALA A 8 7.64 -12.25 -7.16
N VAL A 9 7.35 -11.74 -5.96
CA VAL A 9 5.97 -11.56 -5.47
C VAL A 9 5.24 -10.49 -6.31
N LEU A 10 5.94 -9.44 -6.75
CA LEU A 10 5.35 -8.42 -7.63
C LEU A 10 5.03 -8.99 -9.02
N GLN A 11 5.87 -9.89 -9.55
CA GLN A 11 5.63 -10.56 -10.82
C GLN A 11 4.41 -11.49 -10.72
N GLU A 12 4.38 -12.37 -9.72
CA GLU A 12 3.24 -13.27 -9.47
C GLU A 12 1.93 -12.50 -9.29
N LEU A 13 1.98 -11.34 -8.61
CA LEU A 13 0.83 -10.48 -8.48
C LEU A 13 0.35 -9.97 -9.85
N GLY A 14 1.26 -9.58 -10.74
CA GLY A 14 0.92 -9.09 -12.08
C GLY A 14 0.15 -10.10 -12.94
N ASP A 15 0.41 -11.39 -12.75
CA ASP A 15 -0.18 -12.48 -13.54
C ASP A 15 -1.56 -12.95 -13.02
N GLN A 16 -2.01 -12.44 -11.87
CA GLN A 16 -3.28 -12.82 -11.25
C GLN A 16 -4.45 -11.93 -11.67
N LYS A 17 -5.63 -12.51 -11.87
CA LYS A 17 -6.90 -11.77 -12.08
C LYS A 17 -6.75 -10.56 -13.03
N PRO A 18 -6.28 -10.79 -14.27
CA PRO A 18 -5.88 -9.71 -15.16
C PRO A 18 -7.06 -8.76 -15.44
N GLY A 19 -6.79 -7.47 -15.39
CA GLY A 19 -7.79 -6.43 -15.66
C GLY A 19 -8.86 -6.20 -14.59
N GLU A 20 -8.88 -6.95 -13.49
CA GLU A 20 -9.83 -6.71 -12.40
C GLU A 20 -9.35 -5.61 -11.42
N PRO A 21 -10.20 -4.64 -11.04
CA PRO A 21 -9.86 -3.67 -10.02
C PRO A 21 -9.76 -4.34 -8.65
N PHE A 22 -8.85 -3.85 -7.83
CA PHE A 22 -8.65 -4.35 -6.46
C PHE A 22 -8.30 -3.21 -5.51
N VAL A 23 -8.42 -3.47 -4.21
CA VAL A 23 -8.04 -2.53 -3.15
C VAL A 23 -6.87 -3.11 -2.37
N MET A 24 -5.76 -2.39 -2.34
CA MET A 24 -4.61 -2.72 -1.50
C MET A 24 -4.86 -2.22 -0.08
N LEU A 25 -4.97 -3.14 0.87
CA LEU A 25 -4.84 -2.86 2.30
C LEU A 25 -3.36 -2.65 2.62
N ASN A 26 -3.06 -1.53 3.28
CA ASN A 26 -1.74 -1.22 3.81
C ASN A 26 -1.87 -1.08 5.33
N LEU A 27 -1.19 -1.92 6.09
CA LEU A 27 -1.03 -1.77 7.54
C LEU A 27 0.43 -1.45 7.80
N LEU A 28 0.69 -0.37 8.54
CA LEU A 28 2.02 0.21 8.63
C LEU A 28 2.48 0.33 10.08
N ARG A 29 3.73 -0.05 10.33
CA ARG A 29 4.44 0.27 11.56
C ARG A 29 5.60 1.19 11.23
N PHE A 30 5.64 2.37 11.85
CA PHE A 30 6.69 3.33 11.63
C PHE A 30 7.99 2.91 12.33
N ALA A 31 9.11 3.32 11.74
CA ALA A 31 10.36 3.46 12.47
C ALA A 31 10.29 4.68 13.41
N PRO A 32 11.22 4.83 14.37
CA PRO A 32 11.40 6.10 15.09
C PRO A 32 11.50 7.27 14.10
N ASP A 33 10.70 8.32 14.32
CA ASP A 33 10.56 9.50 13.43
C ASP A 33 10.15 9.18 11.98
N GLY A 34 9.71 7.94 11.70
CA GLY A 34 9.38 7.45 10.37
C GLY A 34 8.15 8.12 9.77
N ARG A 35 7.22 8.60 10.60
CA ARG A 35 5.97 9.25 10.18
C ARG A 35 6.21 10.40 9.21
N THR A 36 7.09 11.34 9.52
CA THR A 36 7.38 12.50 8.66
C THR A 36 7.95 12.06 7.30
N SER A 37 8.83 11.06 7.28
CA SER A 37 9.36 10.49 6.03
C SER A 37 8.28 9.79 5.22
N TYR A 38 7.35 9.11 5.90
CA TYR A 38 6.22 8.46 5.24
C TYR A 38 5.25 9.49 4.63
N GLU A 39 4.98 10.60 5.31
CA GLU A 39 4.14 11.68 4.77
C GLU A 39 4.76 12.32 3.53
N GLU A 40 6.08 12.56 3.54
CA GLU A 40 6.81 13.02 2.35
C GLU A 40 6.68 12.01 1.20
N TYR A 41 6.91 10.73 1.50
CA TYR A 41 6.70 9.65 0.54
C TYR A 41 5.27 9.65 -0.02
N SER A 42 4.24 9.71 0.82
CA SER A 42 2.83 9.70 0.40
C SER A 42 2.49 10.86 -0.53
N ARG A 43 2.98 12.08 -0.23
CA ARG A 43 2.78 13.25 -1.11
C ARG A 43 3.38 13.05 -2.49
N ARG A 44 4.61 12.50 -2.56
CA ARG A 44 5.30 12.23 -3.83
C ARG A 44 4.66 11.06 -4.58
N ALA A 45 4.31 9.99 -3.86
CA ALA A 45 3.66 8.80 -4.40
C ALA A 45 2.28 9.10 -4.99
N ALA A 46 1.54 10.06 -4.44
CA ALA A 46 0.22 10.46 -4.95
C ALA A 46 0.25 10.91 -6.41
N VAL A 47 1.37 11.47 -6.90
CA VAL A 47 1.52 11.85 -8.31
C VAL A 47 1.55 10.61 -9.20
N PHE A 48 2.34 9.60 -8.83
CA PHE A 48 2.43 8.33 -9.55
C PHE A 48 1.13 7.51 -9.44
N LEU A 49 0.53 7.51 -8.25
CA LEU A 49 -0.75 6.84 -8.02
C LEU A 49 -1.80 7.32 -9.01
N ARG A 50 -2.02 8.63 -9.12
CA ARG A 50 -2.97 9.21 -10.08
C ARG A 50 -2.56 8.93 -11.52
N ARG A 51 -1.27 9.06 -11.87
CA ARG A 51 -0.76 8.80 -13.22
C ARG A 51 -1.07 7.38 -13.70
N HIS A 52 -1.00 6.40 -12.80
CA HIS A 52 -1.26 4.99 -13.10
C HIS A 52 -2.72 4.57 -12.80
N GLY A 53 -3.62 5.54 -12.57
CA GLY A 53 -5.06 5.33 -12.41
C GLY A 53 -5.50 4.82 -11.04
N GLY A 54 -4.60 4.79 -10.06
CA GLY A 54 -4.94 4.43 -8.69
C GLY A 54 -5.56 5.58 -7.90
N GLU A 55 -6.22 5.24 -6.81
CA GLU A 55 -6.99 6.15 -5.97
C GLU A 55 -6.80 5.80 -4.49
N LEU A 56 -6.51 6.79 -3.65
CA LEU A 56 -6.50 6.62 -2.20
C LEU A 56 -7.94 6.71 -1.69
N LEU A 57 -8.50 5.59 -1.24
CA LEU A 57 -9.86 5.51 -0.70
C LEU A 57 -9.93 5.94 0.76
N TYR A 58 -8.90 5.61 1.54
CA TYR A 58 -8.80 5.91 2.96
C TYR A 58 -7.35 5.97 3.40
N ALA A 59 -7.04 6.90 4.31
CA ALA A 59 -5.82 6.93 5.08
C ALA A 59 -6.13 7.45 6.48
N GLY A 60 -5.57 6.81 7.50
CA GLY A 60 -5.76 7.25 8.88
C GLY A 60 -4.73 6.67 9.82
N ASP A 61 -4.59 7.33 10.97
CA ASP A 61 -3.73 6.90 12.06
C ASP A 61 -4.41 5.79 12.85
N GLY A 62 -3.61 4.82 13.28
CA GLY A 62 -4.09 3.76 14.16
C GLY A 62 -4.32 4.31 15.55
N ASP A 63 -5.52 4.08 16.08
CA ASP A 63 -5.82 4.26 17.51
C ASP A 63 -5.73 2.90 18.23
N THR A 64 -6.01 2.90 19.53
CA THR A 64 -6.06 1.72 20.39
C THR A 64 -6.93 0.64 19.77
N PRO A 65 -6.37 -0.53 19.40
CA PRO A 65 -7.15 -1.59 18.79
C PRO A 65 -8.10 -2.20 19.82
N LEU A 66 -9.37 -2.36 19.44
CA LEU A 66 -10.37 -2.97 20.32
C LEU A 66 -10.24 -4.50 20.42
N VAL A 67 -9.74 -5.14 19.36
CA VAL A 67 -9.50 -6.59 19.29
C VAL A 67 -8.24 -6.83 18.46
N ALA A 68 -7.15 -7.20 19.13
CA ALA A 68 -5.87 -7.49 18.51
C ALA A 68 -5.05 -8.46 19.39
N GLY A 69 -4.38 -9.41 18.76
CA GLY A 69 -3.32 -10.18 19.41
C GLY A 69 -2.10 -9.31 19.71
N GLN A 70 -1.18 -9.84 20.51
CA GLN A 70 0.10 -9.17 20.78
C GLN A 70 0.84 -8.88 19.47
N GLY A 71 1.26 -7.61 19.29
CA GLY A 71 1.95 -7.16 18.08
C GLY A 71 1.07 -6.83 16.86
N GLN A 72 -0.26 -6.89 16.98
CA GLN A 72 -1.18 -6.59 15.85
C GLN A 72 -1.73 -5.16 15.86
N ALA A 73 -1.17 -4.26 16.69
CA ALA A 73 -1.43 -2.83 16.62
C ALA A 73 -0.59 -2.19 15.50
N TRP A 74 -1.20 -1.34 14.69
CA TRP A 74 -0.58 -0.66 13.54
C TRP A 74 -0.66 0.85 13.73
N ASP A 75 0.36 1.57 13.28
CA ASP A 75 0.44 3.03 13.44
C ASP A 75 -0.38 3.78 12.38
N ALA A 76 -0.60 3.17 11.21
CA ALA A 76 -1.44 3.73 10.15
C ALA A 76 -2.06 2.65 9.26
N VAL A 77 -3.20 3.01 8.67
CA VAL A 77 -3.95 2.18 7.71
C VAL A 77 -4.24 2.96 6.44
N LEU A 78 -3.97 2.38 5.28
CA LEU A 78 -4.37 2.93 3.99
C LEU A 78 -5.11 1.90 3.14
N LEU A 79 -6.13 2.37 2.42
CA LEU A 79 -6.84 1.63 1.39
C LEU A 79 -6.62 2.31 0.05
N VAL A 80 -5.98 1.62 -0.89
CA VAL A 80 -5.63 2.18 -2.20
C VAL A 80 -6.25 1.31 -3.29
N ARG A 81 -7.15 1.88 -4.09
CA ARG A 81 -7.75 1.22 -5.25
C ARG A 81 -6.82 1.32 -6.44
N TYR A 82 -6.66 0.22 -7.17
CA TYR A 82 -5.99 0.18 -8.46
C TYR A 82 -6.97 -0.34 -9.51
N PRO A 83 -6.88 0.13 -10.77
CA PRO A 83 -7.75 -0.33 -11.84
C PRO A 83 -7.42 -1.76 -12.27
N SER A 84 -6.17 -2.20 -12.07
CA SER A 84 -5.72 -3.57 -12.30
C SER A 84 -4.41 -3.85 -11.57
N ARG A 85 -4.00 -5.13 -11.47
CA ARG A 85 -2.71 -5.51 -10.88
C ARG A 85 -1.53 -5.05 -11.71
N GLU A 86 -1.65 -5.08 -13.02
CA GLU A 86 -0.64 -4.57 -13.95
C GLU A 86 -0.44 -3.07 -13.77
N ALA A 87 -1.49 -2.30 -13.46
CA ALA A 87 -1.36 -0.87 -13.15
C ALA A 87 -0.54 -0.63 -11.88
N PHE A 88 -0.75 -1.44 -10.84
CA PHE A 88 0.09 -1.40 -9.63
C PHE A 88 1.56 -1.76 -9.95
N VAL A 89 1.79 -2.85 -10.69
CA VAL A 89 3.15 -3.28 -11.08
C VAL A 89 3.86 -2.19 -11.90
N ARG A 90 3.18 -1.59 -12.88
CA ARG A 90 3.72 -0.44 -13.65
C ARG A 90 4.05 0.76 -12.76
N MET A 91 3.22 1.05 -11.75
CA MET A 91 3.48 2.13 -10.81
C MET A 91 4.76 1.87 -9.99
N VAL A 92 4.89 0.69 -9.37
CA VAL A 92 6.04 0.39 -8.49
C VAL A 92 7.35 0.18 -9.26
N THR A 93 7.26 -0.12 -10.55
CA THR A 93 8.42 -0.24 -11.45
C THR A 93 8.76 1.05 -12.19
N ASP A 94 7.93 2.09 -12.10
CA ASP A 94 8.20 3.41 -12.67
C ASP A 94 9.53 3.97 -12.13
N PRO A 95 10.49 4.38 -12.99
CA PRO A 95 11.78 4.88 -12.54
C PRO A 95 11.67 6.04 -11.54
N GLY A 96 10.72 6.97 -11.76
CA GLY A 96 10.52 8.09 -10.84
C GLY A 96 9.91 7.67 -9.50
N TYR A 97 9.12 6.59 -9.49
CA TYR A 97 8.62 6.01 -8.25
C TYR A 97 9.73 5.32 -7.46
N ARG A 98 10.63 4.59 -8.14
CA ARG A 98 11.77 3.91 -7.50
C ARG A 98 12.70 4.87 -6.76
N GLU A 99 12.84 6.11 -7.24
CA GLU A 99 13.60 7.16 -6.55
C GLU A 99 13.04 7.52 -5.17
N ILE A 100 11.72 7.41 -5.00
CA ILE A 100 11.03 7.78 -3.75
C ILE A 100 10.85 6.59 -2.80
N THR A 101 10.99 5.36 -3.27
CA THR A 101 10.78 4.14 -2.47
C THR A 101 11.66 4.12 -1.22
N ARG A 102 12.89 4.66 -1.28
CA ARG A 102 13.78 4.75 -0.12
C ARG A 102 13.18 5.52 1.06
N LEU A 103 12.33 6.52 0.80
CA LEU A 103 11.62 7.26 1.85
C LEU A 103 10.64 6.35 2.60
N ARG A 104 9.95 5.44 1.89
CA ARG A 104 9.08 4.43 2.49
C ARG A 104 9.88 3.39 3.26
N SER A 105 10.94 2.85 2.66
CA SER A 105 11.74 1.78 3.27
C SER A 105 12.37 2.22 4.60
N ARG A 106 12.83 3.48 4.70
CA ARG A 106 13.38 4.02 5.97
C ARG A 106 12.30 4.40 6.99
N ALA A 107 11.08 4.67 6.53
CA ALA A 107 10.00 5.15 7.39
C ALA A 107 9.31 4.02 8.17
N LEU A 108 9.49 2.77 7.75
CA LEU A 108 8.72 1.64 8.25
C LEU A 108 9.64 0.57 8.86
N THR A 109 9.20 -0.02 9.96
CA THR A 109 9.82 -1.23 10.53
C THR A 109 9.11 -2.51 10.06
N GLU A 110 7.85 -2.36 9.65
CA GLU A 110 6.99 -3.45 9.20
C GLU A 110 5.85 -2.90 8.33
N ALA A 111 5.46 -3.66 7.31
CA ALA A 111 4.26 -3.38 6.55
C ALA A 111 3.54 -4.66 6.12
N VAL A 112 2.21 -4.63 6.15
CA VAL A 112 1.37 -5.59 5.42
C VAL A 112 0.82 -4.89 4.19
N LEU A 113 1.07 -5.48 3.02
CA LEU A 113 0.47 -5.09 1.75
C LEU A 113 -0.40 -6.24 1.27
N GLN A 114 -1.71 -6.12 1.45
CA GLN A 114 -2.65 -7.20 1.14
C GLN A 114 -3.63 -6.75 0.04
N PRO A 115 -3.56 -7.34 -1.16
CA PRO A 115 -4.59 -7.13 -2.16
C PRO A 115 -5.92 -7.73 -1.69
N THR A 116 -6.99 -6.96 -1.80
CA THR A 116 -8.35 -7.37 -1.45
C THR A 116 -9.29 -7.13 -2.63
N THR A 117 -10.30 -8.00 -2.76
CA THR A 117 -11.41 -7.79 -3.70
C THR A 117 -12.59 -7.25 -2.88
N PRO A 118 -13.17 -6.09 -3.24
CA PRO A 118 -14.36 -5.60 -2.58
C PRO A 118 -15.47 -6.64 -2.63
N TRP A 119 -16.20 -6.82 -1.53
CA TRP A 119 -17.44 -7.59 -1.60
C TRP A 119 -18.39 -6.87 -2.55
N THR A 120 -18.86 -7.56 -3.59
CA THR A 120 -19.98 -7.08 -4.39
C THR A 120 -21.13 -6.79 -3.44
N ARG A 121 -21.53 -5.53 -3.28
CA ARG A 121 -22.85 -5.24 -2.73
C ARG A 121 -23.85 -5.82 -3.73
N HIS A 122 -24.41 -6.97 -3.42
CA HIS A 122 -25.72 -7.29 -3.99
C HIS A 122 -26.62 -6.15 -3.52
N ALA A 123 -26.98 -5.26 -4.45
CA ALA A 123 -28.08 -4.33 -4.21
C ALA A 123 -29.26 -5.22 -3.82
N SER A 124 -29.66 -5.12 -2.56
CA SER A 124 -30.93 -5.68 -2.08
C SER A 124 -32.06 -4.85 -2.65
#